data_AF-A0A962VC24-F1
#
_entry.id   AF-A0A962VC24-F1
#
_cell.length_a   1.000
_cell.length_b   1.000
_cell.length_c   1.000
_cell.angle_alpha   90.00
_cell.angle_beta   90.00
_cell.angle_gamma   90.00
#
_symmetry.space_group_name_H-M   'P 1'
#
loop_
_entity.id
_entity.type
_entity.pdbx_description
1 polymer ?
#
loop_
_entity_poly.entity_id
_entity_poly.type
_entity_poly.pdbx_seq_one_letter_code
_entity_poly.pdbx_strand_id
1 'polypeptide(L)'
;MSAAQPPKPFKTDHCSLFPDGNWGGCCVEHDKAYWYGGTAAARKAADQALCDCVRQHGYPRLARLMYLGVRIGGHGWLPTPWRWGFGWPWPQTGPKVGPKIGPQ
;
A
#
# COMPACT_ATOMS: atom_id res chain seq x y z
N MET A 1 16.75 3.51 16.31
CA MET A 1 17.14 4.24 15.09
C MET A 1 15.88 4.57 14.31
N SER A 2 15.60 5.85 14.05
CA SER A 2 14.44 6.26 13.27
C SER A 2 14.54 5.69 11.86
N ALA A 3 13.52 4.96 11.43
CA ALA A 3 13.44 4.53 10.04
C ALA A 3 13.36 5.77 9.14
N ALA A 4 14.17 5.82 8.09
CA ALA A 4 14.16 6.93 7.14
C ALA A 4 12.76 7.09 6.54
N GLN A 5 12.19 8.29 6.61
CA GLN A 5 10.92 8.61 5.96
C GLN A 5 11.14 8.72 4.44
N PRO A 6 10.11 8.43 3.61
CA PRO A 6 10.21 8.63 2.17
C PRO A 6 10.48 10.11 1.82
N PRO A 7 11.39 10.39 0.87
CA PRO A 7 11.78 11.76 0.53
C PRO A 7 10.74 12.54 -0.29
N LYS A 8 9.83 11.86 -1.00
CA LYS A 8 8.77 12.52 -1.76
C LYS A 8 7.56 12.79 -0.86
N PRO A 9 6.87 13.93 -1.02
CA PRO A 9 5.65 14.21 -0.27
C PRO A 9 4.58 13.13 -0.53
N PHE A 10 3.76 12.85 0.48
CA PHE A 10 2.62 11.95 0.34
C PHE A 10 1.58 12.56 -0.61
N LYS A 11 1.11 11.74 -1.55
CA LYS A 11 0.03 12.08 -2.48
C LYS A 11 -0.87 10.85 -2.62
N THR A 12 -2.18 11.07 -2.53
CA THR A 12 -3.22 10.05 -2.70
C THR A 12 -4.26 10.55 -3.70
N ASP A 13 -4.78 9.65 -4.52
CA ASP A 13 -5.96 9.88 -5.35
C ASP A 13 -7.15 9.00 -4.92
N HIS A 14 -7.12 8.54 -3.66
CA HIS A 14 -8.01 7.52 -3.10
C HIS A 14 -7.87 6.18 -3.83
N CYS A 15 -8.95 5.70 -4.47
CA CYS A 15 -8.97 4.37 -5.04
C CYS A 15 -8.62 4.46 -6.52
N SER A 16 -7.32 4.54 -6.84
CA SER A 16 -6.85 4.67 -8.23
C SER A 16 -7.49 3.59 -9.12
N LEU A 17 -8.14 4.00 -10.22
CA LEU A 17 -8.81 3.11 -11.19
C LEU A 17 -10.01 2.30 -10.64
N PHE A 18 -10.56 2.68 -9.48
CA PHE A 18 -11.77 2.10 -8.92
C PHE A 18 -12.84 3.17 -8.71
N PRO A 19 -14.14 2.80 -8.71
CA PRO A 19 -15.19 3.74 -8.37
C PRO A 19 -15.02 4.28 -6.95
N ASP A 20 -15.43 5.54 -6.75
CA ASP A 20 -15.52 6.13 -5.42
C ASP A 20 -16.67 5.51 -4.61
N GLY A 21 -16.47 5.44 -3.30
CA GLY A 21 -17.45 4.90 -2.37
C GLY A 21 -17.09 5.18 -0.91
N ASN A 22 -17.91 4.66 0.01
CA ASN A 22 -17.70 4.86 1.46
C ASN A 22 -16.40 4.19 1.99
N TRP A 23 -15.73 3.39 1.16
CA TRP A 23 -14.44 2.76 1.44
C TRP A 23 -13.23 3.63 1.08
N GLY A 24 -13.42 4.89 0.64
CA GLY A 24 -12.32 5.78 0.24
C GLY A 24 -11.22 5.93 1.31
N GLY A 25 -11.60 5.92 2.60
CA GLY A 25 -10.66 5.92 3.72
C GLY A 25 -9.73 4.70 3.74
N CYS A 26 -10.22 3.53 3.33
CA CYS A 26 -9.39 2.33 3.20
C CYS A 26 -8.28 2.50 2.16
N CYS A 27 -8.57 3.20 1.05
CA CYS A 27 -7.61 3.47 -0.01
C CYS A 27 -6.55 4.48 0.44
N VAL A 28 -6.93 5.51 1.21
CA VAL A 28 -5.96 6.48 1.78
C VAL A 28 -4.99 5.79 2.73
N GLU A 29 -5.45 4.89 3.60
CA GLU A 29 -4.56 4.13 4.49
C GLU A 29 -3.66 3.15 3.73
N HIS A 30 -4.18 2.52 2.66
CA HIS A 30 -3.38 1.68 1.77
C HIS A 30 -2.29 2.48 1.05
N ASP A 31 -2.63 3.67 0.55
CA ASP A 31 -1.70 4.59 -0.11
C ASP A 31 -0.58 5.04 0.82
N LYS A 32 -0.84 5.26 2.11
CA LYS A 32 0.21 5.59 3.08
C LYS A 32 1.24 4.46 3.18
N ALA A 33 0.78 3.21 3.24
CA ALA A 33 1.66 2.05 3.27
C ALA A 33 2.44 1.90 1.94
N TYR A 34 1.76 2.12 0.81
CA TYR A 34 2.39 2.08 -0.52
C TYR A 34 3.38 3.22 -0.73
N TRP A 35 3.11 4.41 -0.19
CA TRP A 35 4.03 5.54 -0.18
C TRP A 35 5.30 5.19 0.60
N TYR A 36 5.12 4.62 1.80
CA TYR A 36 6.23 4.22 2.67
C TYR A 36 7.10 3.12 2.05
N GLY A 37 6.47 2.10 1.47
CA GLY A 37 7.15 0.94 0.91
C GLY A 37 7.68 -0.02 1.97
N GLY A 38 8.70 -0.80 1.63
CA GLY A 38 9.31 -1.79 2.53
C GLY A 38 9.34 -3.21 1.97
N THR A 39 9.24 -4.22 2.82
CA THR A 39 9.38 -5.63 2.46
C THR A 39 8.18 -6.16 1.65
N ALA A 40 8.36 -7.30 0.98
CA ALA A 40 7.25 -7.98 0.29
C ALA A 40 6.14 -8.42 1.27
N ALA A 41 6.52 -8.77 2.51
CA ALA A 41 5.58 -9.09 3.58
C ALA A 41 4.77 -7.85 4.01
N ALA A 42 5.41 -6.69 4.17
CA ALA A 42 4.73 -5.43 4.45
C ALA A 42 3.73 -5.06 3.35
N ARG A 43 4.11 -5.24 2.08
CA ARG A 43 3.18 -5.04 0.97
C ARG A 43 1.97 -5.98 1.06
N LYS A 44 2.21 -7.28 1.27
CA LYS A 44 1.12 -8.25 1.42
C LYS A 44 0.17 -7.87 2.58
N ALA A 45 0.72 -7.43 3.71
CA ALA A 45 -0.06 -6.99 4.86
C ALA A 45 -0.90 -5.74 4.53
N ALA A 46 -0.33 -4.75 3.83
CA ALA A 46 -1.07 -3.57 3.36
C ALA A 46 -2.23 -3.96 2.44
N ASP A 47 -1.99 -4.86 1.48
CA ASP A 47 -3.02 -5.33 0.55
C ASP A 47 -4.13 -6.10 1.27
N GLN A 48 -3.79 -6.92 2.26
CA GLN A 48 -4.75 -7.62 3.11
C GLN A 48 -5.59 -6.63 3.94
N ALA A 49 -4.96 -5.62 4.54
CA ALA A 49 -5.64 -4.58 5.30
C ALA A 49 -6.66 -3.80 4.45
N LEU A 50 -6.31 -3.48 3.20
CA LEU A 50 -7.26 -2.88 2.25
C LEU A 50 -8.47 -3.80 2.02
N CYS A 51 -8.22 -5.09 1.77
CA CYS A 51 -9.28 -6.07 1.56
C CYS A 51 -10.23 -6.15 2.76
N ASP A 52 -9.69 -6.21 3.97
CA ASP A 52 -10.47 -6.35 5.19
C ASP A 52 -11.24 -5.07 5.53
N CYS A 53 -10.65 -3.89 5.32
CA CYS A 53 -11.34 -2.61 5.47
C CYS A 53 -12.54 -2.48 4.51
N VAL A 54 -12.34 -2.75 3.21
CA VAL A 54 -13.43 -2.68 2.21
C VAL A 54 -14.53 -3.73 2.50
N ARG A 55 -14.17 -4.90 3.05
CA ARG A 55 -15.16 -5.89 3.53
C ARG A 55 -16.00 -5.35 4.68
N GLN A 56 -15.39 -4.66 5.64
CA GLN A 56 -16.10 -4.07 6.78
C GLN A 56 -17.10 -2.98 6.35
N HIS A 57 -16.83 -2.30 5.23
CA HIS A 57 -17.77 -1.37 4.61
C HIS A 57 -18.92 -2.03 3.83
N GLY A 58 -19.01 -3.37 3.82
CA GLY A 58 -20.12 -4.12 3.20
C GLY A 58 -19.87 -4.57 1.76
N TYR A 59 -18.64 -4.45 1.24
CA TYR A 59 -18.32 -4.76 -0.16
C TYR A 59 -17.33 -5.94 -0.32
N PRO A 60 -17.68 -7.16 0.13
CA PRO A 60 -16.73 -8.28 0.18
C PRO A 60 -16.25 -8.78 -1.20
N ARG A 61 -17.08 -8.63 -2.24
CA ARG A 61 -16.69 -8.96 -3.63
C ARG A 61 -15.70 -7.94 -4.18
N LEU A 62 -15.99 -6.65 -4.00
CA LEU A 62 -15.12 -5.56 -4.41
C LEU A 62 -13.77 -5.64 -3.69
N ALA A 63 -13.78 -5.90 -2.39
CA ALA A 63 -12.57 -6.10 -1.59
C ALA A 63 -11.62 -7.16 -2.17
N ARG A 64 -12.17 -8.32 -2.60
CA ARG A 64 -11.37 -9.38 -3.23
C ARG A 64 -10.81 -8.94 -4.59
N LEU A 65 -11.61 -8.20 -5.37
CA LEU A 65 -11.18 -7.65 -6.65
C LEU A 65 -10.04 -6.63 -6.47
N MET A 66 -10.20 -5.70 -5.54
CA MET A 66 -9.18 -4.72 -5.17
C MET A 66 -7.90 -5.40 -4.70
N TYR A 67 -8.00 -6.38 -3.79
CA TYR A 67 -6.84 -7.17 -3.34
C TYR A 67 -6.08 -7.78 -4.53
N LEU A 68 -6.78 -8.47 -5.43
CA LEU A 68 -6.15 -9.07 -6.61
C LEU A 68 -5.50 -8.01 -7.50
N GLY A 69 -6.19 -6.90 -7.74
CA GLY A 69 -5.69 -5.77 -8.53
C GLY A 69 -4.37 -5.21 -7.97
N VAL A 70 -4.31 -4.90 -6.66
CA VAL A 70 -3.11 -4.34 -6.04
C VAL A 70 -1.96 -5.36 -5.93
N ARG A 71 -2.26 -6.66 -5.80
CA ARG A 71 -1.23 -7.73 -5.83
C ARG A 71 -0.55 -7.84 -7.19
N ILE A 72 -1.29 -7.64 -8.27
CA ILE A 72 -0.75 -7.72 -9.64
C ILE A 72 -0.10 -6.37 -10.01
N GLY A 73 -0.88 -5.28 -9.98
CA GLY A 73 -0.50 -3.97 -10.49
C GLY A 73 0.27 -3.04 -9.54
N GLY A 74 0.40 -3.39 -8.26
CA GLY A 74 1.06 -2.57 -7.24
C GLY A 74 2.56 -2.82 -7.08
N HIS A 75 3.22 -3.53 -8.00
CA HIS A 75 4.63 -3.88 -7.86
C HIS A 75 5.56 -2.66 -7.96
N GLY A 76 6.56 -2.60 -7.07
CA GLY A 76 7.45 -1.45 -6.99
C GLY A 76 8.42 -1.26 -8.17
N TRP A 77 8.59 -2.27 -9.02
CA TRP A 77 9.39 -2.17 -10.25
C TRP A 77 8.60 -1.58 -11.42
N LEU A 78 7.26 -1.53 -11.33
CA LEU A 78 6.43 -0.91 -12.36
C LEU A 78 6.62 0.61 -12.35
N PRO A 79 6.69 1.27 -13.52
CA PRO A 79 6.82 2.72 -13.62
C PRO A 79 5.46 3.43 -13.42
N THR A 80 4.67 2.99 -12.45
CA THR A 80 3.36 3.59 -12.13
C THR A 80 3.47 4.52 -10.92
N PRO A 81 2.63 5.57 -10.83
CA PRO A 81 2.69 6.52 -9.73
C PRO A 81 2.14 5.94 -8.40
N TRP A 82 1.30 4.89 -8.46
CA TRP A 82 0.74 4.15 -7.31
C TRP A 82 1.50 2.84 -7.00
N ARG A 83 2.77 2.72 -7.44
CA ARG A 83 3.59 1.53 -7.19
C ARG A 83 3.94 1.38 -5.71
N TRP A 84 4.28 0.16 -5.28
CA TRP A 84 4.89 -0.03 -3.96
C TRP A 84 6.18 0.79 -3.79
N GLY A 85 6.23 1.59 -2.74
CA GLY A 85 7.30 2.54 -2.42
C GLY A 85 7.34 3.78 -3.31
N PHE A 86 6.19 4.29 -3.77
CA PHE A 86 6.14 5.48 -4.63
C PHE A 86 6.67 6.76 -3.97
N GLY A 87 6.80 6.78 -2.64
CA GLY A 87 7.48 7.85 -1.90
C GLY A 87 8.99 7.94 -2.15
N TRP A 88 9.57 6.95 -2.85
CA TRP A 88 10.99 6.89 -3.17
C TRP A 88 11.27 7.17 -4.67
N PRO A 89 12.49 7.60 -5.05
CA PRO A 89 12.91 7.61 -6.45
C PRO A 89 12.80 6.22 -7.06
N TRP A 90 12.20 6.07 -8.24
CA TRP A 90 12.12 4.77 -8.92
C TRP A 90 13.54 4.34 -9.33
N PRO A 91 13.93 3.05 -9.18
CA PRO A 91 13.12 1.88 -8.80
C PRO A 91 13.16 1.52 -7.30
N GLN A 92 13.56 2.45 -6.41
CA GLN A 92 13.62 2.18 -4.98
C GLN A 92 12.22 1.99 -4.39
N THR A 93 12.14 1.16 -3.35
CA THR A 93 10.86 0.74 -2.74
C THR A 93 10.88 0.83 -1.22
N GLY A 94 11.74 1.69 -0.68
CA GLY A 94 11.92 1.90 0.76
C GLY A 94 12.77 0.85 1.47
N PRO A 95 13.03 1.07 2.77
CA PRO A 95 13.92 0.23 3.57
C PRO A 95 13.37 -1.20 3.67
N LYS A 96 14.21 -2.19 3.31
CA LYS A 96 13.87 -3.62 3.37
C LYS A 96 14.14 -4.25 4.74
N VAL A 97 14.70 -3.46 5.66
CA VAL A 97 14.92 -3.88 7.05
C VAL A 97 13.61 -3.67 7.79
N GLY A 98 12.87 -4.76 8.06
CA GLY A 98 11.74 -4.70 8.98
C GLY A 98 12.22 -4.36 10.40
N PRO A 99 11.33 -3.96 11.33
CA PRO A 99 11.70 -3.89 12.73
C PRO A 99 12.26 -5.26 13.15
N LYS A 100 13.48 -5.27 13.70
CA LYS A 100 14.00 -6.47 14.35
C LYS A 100 13.11 -6.73 15.56
N ILE A 101 12.17 -7.67 15.45
CA ILE A 101 11.53 -8.25 16.63
C ILE A 101 12.57 -9.22 17.19
N GLY A 102 13.49 -8.70 17.99
CA GLY A 102 14.29 -9.52 18.91
C GLY A 102 13.41 -9.90 20.10
N PRO A 103 13.61 -11.08 20.70
CA PRO A 103 12.88 -11.45 21.91
C PRO A 103 13.48 -10.71 23.10
N GLN A 104 12.66 -9.94 23.82
CA GLN A 104 12.58 -9.86 25.29
C GLN A 104 11.21 -9.24 25.61
#